data_AF-A0A7J7CM19-F1
#
_entry.id   AF-A0A7J7CM19-F1
#
_cell.length_a   1.000
_cell.length_b   1.000
_cell.length_c   1.000
_cell.angle_alpha   90.00
_cell.angle_beta   90.00
_cell.angle_gamma   90.00
#
_symmetry.space_group_name_H-M   'P 1'
#
loop_
_entity.id
_entity.type
_entity.pdbx_description
1 polymer ?
#
loop_
_entity_poly.entity_id
_entity_poly.type
_entity_poly.pdbx_seq_one_letter_code
_entity_poly.pdbx_strand_id
1 'polypeptide(L)'
;MGIVNVYMGDMDETLILLKSLLNGTYVQPFNGLKDVKKGVEIGKMWENYILQICDDFPFYEQIENYNNPHLDSFSQYDDGLDLRNYDFNQESKMDLLLHMMIATKENYRTDTEL
;
A
#
# COMPACT_ATOMS: atom_id res chain seq x y z
N MET A 1 -21.23 -27.72 -7.33
CA MET A 1 -20.58 -26.39 -7.39
C MET A 1 -21.10 -25.60 -6.19
N GLY A 2 -20.24 -25.21 -5.25
CA GLY A 2 -20.65 -24.39 -4.10
C GLY A 2 -20.85 -22.93 -4.52
N ILE A 3 -21.66 -22.18 -3.76
CA ILE A 3 -21.76 -20.73 -3.91
C ILE A 3 -20.46 -20.12 -3.36
N VAL A 4 -19.84 -19.24 -4.14
CA VAL A 4 -18.69 -18.43 -3.71
C VAL A 4 -19.17 -17.00 -3.55
N ASN A 5 -18.97 -16.43 -2.36
CA ASN A 5 -19.27 -15.03 -2.08
C ASN A 5 -17.98 -14.21 -2.17
N VAL A 6 -18.03 -13.09 -2.90
CA VAL A 6 -16.93 -12.14 -3.03
C VAL A 6 -17.38 -10.82 -2.42
N TYR A 7 -16.61 -10.31 -1.47
CA TYR A 7 -16.87 -9.03 -0.82
C TYR A 7 -15.87 -8.00 -1.34
N MET A 8 -16.39 -6.91 -1.91
CA MET A 8 -15.58 -5.76 -2.34
C MET A 8 -15.74 -4.67 -1.28
N GLY A 9 -14.62 -4.27 -0.66
CA GLY A 9 -14.59 -3.22 0.35
C GLY A 9 -13.89 -1.97 -0.17
N ASP A 10 -14.42 -0.80 0.19
CA ASP A 10 -13.68 0.45 0.13
C ASP A 10 -12.74 0.55 1.34
N MET A 11 -11.60 1.21 1.20
CA MET A 11 -10.58 1.25 2.25
C MET A 11 -10.86 2.37 3.26
N ASP A 12 -10.82 3.61 2.79
CA ASP A 12 -10.96 4.81 3.63
C ASP A 12 -12.43 5.07 3.98
N GLU A 13 -12.68 5.43 5.22
CA GLU A 13 -14.01 5.63 5.82
C GLU A 13 -14.95 4.42 5.84
N THR A 14 -14.47 3.24 5.41
CA THR A 14 -15.20 1.97 5.50
C THR A 14 -14.44 0.94 6.34
N LEU A 15 -13.21 0.59 5.96
CA LEU A 15 -12.36 -0.33 6.74
C LEU A 15 -11.50 0.41 7.75
N ILE A 16 -10.98 1.58 7.37
CA ILE A 16 -10.16 2.45 8.22
C ILE A 16 -10.76 3.85 8.25
N LEU A 17 -10.49 4.60 9.32
CA LEU A 17 -10.84 6.03 9.41
C LEU A 17 -9.55 6.82 9.32
N LEU A 18 -9.24 7.43 8.17
CA LEU A 18 -8.03 8.24 8.03
C LEU A 18 -8.39 9.69 7.73
N LYS A 19 -9.14 9.94 6.65
CA LYS A 19 -9.52 11.31 6.27
C LYS A 19 -10.40 11.98 7.33
N SER A 20 -11.30 11.24 7.96
CA SER A 20 -12.18 11.78 9.00
C SER A 20 -11.46 12.03 10.33
N LEU A 21 -10.37 11.30 10.61
CA LEU A 21 -9.47 11.63 11.72
C LEU A 21 -8.73 12.94 11.44
N LEU A 22 -8.12 13.08 10.25
CA LEU A 22 -7.38 14.27 9.85
C LEU A 22 -8.26 15.53 9.85
N ASN A 23 -9.49 15.41 9.36
CA ASN A 23 -10.46 16.51 9.27
C ASN A 23 -11.28 16.71 10.55
N GLY A 24 -11.15 15.81 11.54
CA GLY A 24 -11.94 15.82 12.77
C GLY A 24 -13.44 15.51 12.58
N THR A 25 -13.89 15.13 11.39
CA THR A 25 -15.30 14.84 11.09
C THR A 25 -15.78 13.51 11.66
N TYR A 26 -14.86 12.63 12.07
CA TYR A 26 -15.16 11.31 12.64
C TYR A 26 -16.01 11.37 13.93
N VAL A 27 -16.11 12.53 14.59
CA VAL A 27 -16.87 12.72 15.84
C VAL A 27 -18.37 12.93 15.62
N GLN A 28 -18.80 13.29 14.40
CA GLN A 28 -20.20 13.63 14.11
C GLN A 28 -21.17 12.50 14.45
N PRO A 29 -20.90 11.23 14.11
CA PRO A 29 -21.77 10.11 14.47
C PRO A 29 -21.84 9.84 15.98
N PHE A 30 -20.88 10.35 16.76
CA PHE A 30 -20.79 10.13 18.20
C PHE A 30 -21.32 11.31 19.03
N ASN A 31 -22.14 12.19 18.44
CA ASN A 31 -22.71 13.37 19.10
C ASN A 31 -21.65 14.26 19.80
N GLY A 32 -20.42 14.32 19.25
CA GLY A 32 -19.34 15.12 19.84
C GLY A 32 -18.79 14.59 21.16
N LEU A 33 -19.11 13.35 21.57
CA LEU A 33 -18.59 12.74 22.80
C LEU A 33 -17.09 12.38 22.72
N LYS A 34 -16.47 12.50 21.54
CA LYS A 34 -15.06 12.20 21.31
C LYS A 34 -14.22 13.47 21.29
N ASP A 35 -12.99 13.35 21.79
CA ASP A 35 -12.01 14.43 21.74
C ASP A 35 -11.51 14.62 20.29
N VAL A 36 -11.98 15.71 19.67
CA VAL A 36 -11.60 16.07 18.30
C VAL A 36 -10.09 16.28 18.19
N LYS A 37 -9.46 16.97 19.16
CA LYS A 37 -8.04 17.31 19.08
C LYS A 37 -7.18 16.06 19.12
N LYS A 38 -7.49 15.15 20.04
CA LYS A 38 -6.81 13.86 20.14
C LYS A 38 -7.00 13.00 18.89
N GLY A 39 -8.19 13.01 18.29
CA GLY A 39 -8.43 12.29 17.04
C GLY A 39 -7.60 12.81 15.87
N VAL A 40 -7.53 14.14 15.72
CA VAL A 40 -6.69 14.78 14.69
C VAL A 40 -5.21 14.48 14.92
N GLU A 41 -4.75 14.48 16.18
CA GLU A 41 -3.38 14.09 16.52
C GLU A 41 -3.07 12.65 16.08
N ILE A 42 -3.95 11.69 16.36
CA ILE A 42 -3.80 10.30 15.91
C ILE A 42 -3.77 10.22 14.39
N GLY A 43 -4.66 10.94 13.70
CA GLY A 43 -4.69 10.98 12.24
C GLY A 43 -3.36 11.46 11.65
N LYS A 44 -2.78 12.53 12.21
CA LYS A 44 -1.46 13.05 11.80
C LYS A 44 -0.32 12.08 12.10
N MET A 45 -0.36 11.40 13.25
CA MET A 45 0.62 10.36 13.56
C MET A 45 0.57 9.24 12.51
N TRP A 46 -0.62 8.78 12.17
CA TRP A 46 -0.82 7.75 11.13
C TRP A 46 -0.34 8.21 9.75
N GLU A 47 -0.72 9.41 9.33
CA GLU A 47 -0.27 10.00 8.06
C GLU A 47 1.27 10.06 8.00
N ASN A 48 1.92 10.55 9.06
CA ASN A 48 3.37 10.58 9.13
C ASN A 48 4.01 9.19 9.09
N TYR A 49 3.43 8.19 9.76
CA TYR A 49 3.93 6.82 9.69
C TYR A 49 3.79 6.20 8.30
N ILE A 50 2.67 6.45 7.62
CA ILE A 50 2.46 5.99 6.24
C ILE A 50 3.51 6.61 5.33
N LEU A 51 3.71 7.93 5.41
CA LEU A 51 4.71 8.63 4.62
C LEU A 51 6.14 8.17 4.94
N GLN A 52 6.46 7.95 6.22
CA GLN A 52 7.77 7.44 6.61
C GLN A 52 8.02 6.05 6.03
N ILE A 53 7.03 5.16 6.07
CA ILE A 53 7.14 3.84 5.45
C ILE A 53 7.42 4.00 3.95
N CYS A 54 6.67 4.88 3.27
CA CYS A 54 6.90 5.19 1.86
C CYS A 54 8.33 5.69 1.60
N ASP A 55 8.86 6.61 2.41
CA ASP A 55 10.22 7.12 2.28
C ASP A 55 11.30 6.07 2.57
N ASP A 56 11.05 5.17 3.54
CA ASP A 56 11.94 4.05 3.89
C ASP A 56 11.95 2.96 2.81
N PHE A 57 10.91 2.90 1.95
CA PHE A 57 10.90 2.04 0.77
C PHE A 57 11.69 2.69 -0.36
N PRO A 58 12.87 2.14 -0.74
CA PRO A 58 13.81 2.79 -1.68
C PRO A 58 13.29 2.93 -3.11
N PHE A 59 12.07 2.46 -3.35
CA PHE A 59 11.42 2.42 -4.65
C PHE A 59 10.16 3.28 -4.75
N TYR A 60 9.69 3.87 -3.64
CA TYR A 60 8.42 4.60 -3.62
C TYR A 60 8.43 5.80 -4.59
N GLU A 61 9.51 6.59 -4.59
CA GLU A 61 9.67 7.74 -5.49
C GLU A 61 9.66 7.32 -6.98
N GLN A 62 10.22 6.14 -7.29
CA GLN A 62 10.24 5.61 -8.65
C GLN A 62 8.84 5.19 -9.11
N ILE A 63 7.99 4.68 -8.21
CA ILE A 63 6.64 4.19 -8.55
C ILE A 63 5.52 5.19 -8.33
N GLU A 64 5.73 6.28 -7.59
CA GLU A 64 4.69 7.27 -7.29
C GLU A 64 4.01 7.81 -8.58
N ASN A 65 4.79 7.94 -9.66
CA ASN A 65 4.29 8.41 -10.95
C ASN A 65 3.54 7.33 -11.76
N TYR A 66 3.53 6.07 -11.31
CA TYR A 66 2.90 4.94 -11.97
C TYR A 66 1.60 4.55 -11.26
N ASN A 67 0.52 5.26 -11.60
CA ASN A 67 -0.82 5.01 -11.06
C ASN A 67 -1.50 3.77 -11.69
N ASN A 68 -1.04 2.56 -11.33
CA ASN A 68 -1.66 1.32 -11.78
C ASN A 68 -2.63 0.76 -10.73
N PRO A 69 -3.82 0.27 -11.16
CA PRO A 69 -4.83 -0.23 -10.23
C PRO A 69 -4.50 -1.62 -9.65
N HIS A 70 -3.59 -2.36 -10.27
CA HIS A 70 -3.24 -3.73 -9.89
C HIS A 70 -1.73 -3.98 -10.04
N LEU A 71 -1.15 -4.76 -9.13
CA LEU A 71 0.28 -5.13 -9.17
C LEU A 71 0.61 -6.03 -10.38
N ASP A 72 -0.35 -6.84 -10.81
CA ASP A 72 -0.16 -7.79 -11.92
C ASP A 72 -0.22 -7.15 -13.31
N SER A 73 -0.52 -5.84 -13.40
CA SER A 73 -0.58 -5.08 -14.67
C SER A 73 0.72 -5.18 -15.49
N PHE A 74 1.79 -5.64 -14.86
CA PHE A 74 3.12 -5.73 -15.41
C PHE A 74 3.73 -7.13 -15.44
N SER A 75 2.96 -8.15 -15.05
CA SER A 75 3.41 -9.54 -14.97
C SER A 75 4.03 -10.10 -16.25
N GLN A 76 3.70 -9.55 -17.42
CA GLN A 76 4.27 -9.94 -18.71
C GLN A 76 5.77 -9.62 -18.86
N TYR A 77 6.30 -8.74 -18.00
CA TYR A 77 7.71 -8.34 -18.01
C TYR A 77 8.54 -9.05 -16.94
N ASP A 78 7.92 -9.91 -16.12
CA ASP A 78 8.57 -10.71 -15.09
C ASP A 78 9.19 -11.99 -15.70
N ASP A 79 10.49 -12.18 -15.50
CA ASP A 79 11.25 -13.35 -15.96
C ASP A 79 11.34 -14.48 -14.92
N GLY A 80 10.84 -14.25 -13.69
CA GLY A 80 10.79 -15.22 -12.61
C GLY A 80 12.11 -15.48 -11.90
N LEU A 81 13.12 -14.60 -12.04
CA LEU A 81 14.39 -14.72 -11.32
C LEU A 81 14.25 -14.37 -9.82
N ASP A 82 15.02 -15.07 -8.99
CA ASP A 82 15.11 -14.81 -7.55
C ASP A 82 15.90 -13.52 -7.26
N LEU A 83 15.27 -12.59 -6.55
CA LEU A 83 15.83 -11.27 -6.26
C LEU A 83 16.57 -11.16 -4.92
N ARG A 84 16.68 -12.23 -4.12
CA ARG A 84 17.32 -12.15 -2.79
C ARG A 84 18.76 -11.64 -2.80
N ASN A 85 19.48 -11.90 -3.89
CA ASN A 85 20.87 -11.46 -4.10
C ASN A 85 20.97 -10.33 -5.15
N TYR A 86 19.85 -9.72 -5.52
CA TYR A 86 19.79 -8.68 -6.53
C TYR A 86 20.25 -7.33 -5.94
N ASP A 87 21.21 -6.66 -6.58
CA ASP A 87 21.70 -5.35 -6.15
C ASP A 87 21.01 -4.22 -6.93
N PHE A 88 19.95 -3.69 -6.34
CA PHE A 88 19.15 -2.61 -6.91
C PHE A 88 19.89 -1.26 -7.03
N ASN A 89 21.07 -1.10 -6.41
CA ASN A 89 21.81 0.16 -6.44
C ASN A 89 22.68 0.34 -7.69
N GLN A 90 22.87 -0.71 -8.49
CA GLN A 90 23.76 -0.68 -9.66
C GLN A 90 23.05 -0.37 -10.98
N GLU A 91 21.73 -0.10 -10.95
CA GLU A 91 20.91 -0.02 -12.16
C GLU A 91 20.36 1.37 -12.51
N SER A 92 20.01 1.54 -13.78
CA SER A 92 19.38 2.74 -14.30
C SER A 92 17.90 2.82 -13.88
N LYS A 93 17.33 4.05 -13.86
CA LYS A 93 15.93 4.30 -13.45
C LYS A 93 14.88 3.55 -14.30
N MET A 94 15.23 3.11 -15.52
CA MET A 94 14.36 2.29 -16.36
C MET A 94 14.45 0.79 -16.03
N ASP A 95 15.63 0.29 -15.70
CA ASP A 95 15.81 -1.12 -15.32
C ASP A 95 15.17 -1.40 -13.94
N LEU A 96 15.09 -0.39 -13.08
CA LEU A 96 14.36 -0.44 -11.82
C LEU A 96 12.87 -0.81 -11.96
N LEU A 97 12.18 -0.28 -12.98
CA LEU A 97 10.78 -0.66 -13.24
C LEU A 97 10.69 -2.11 -13.68
N LEU A 98 11.62 -2.58 -14.53
CA LEU A 98 11.70 -3.99 -14.93
C LEU A 98 11.83 -4.92 -13.73
N HIS A 99 12.72 -4.59 -12.79
CA HIS A 99 12.99 -5.44 -11.64
C HIS A 99 11.96 -5.32 -10.50
N MET A 100 11.27 -4.20 -10.36
CA MET A 100 10.12 -4.10 -9.45
C MET A 100 8.93 -4.95 -9.92
N MET A 101 8.77 -5.13 -11.23
CA MET A 101 7.79 -6.06 -11.81
C MET A 101 8.12 -7.53 -11.48
N ILE A 102 9.39 -7.84 -11.16
CA ILE A 102 9.87 -9.16 -10.71
C ILE A 102 9.63 -9.33 -9.19
N ALA A 103 9.85 -8.28 -8.38
CA ALA A 103 9.74 -8.34 -6.92
C ALA A 103 8.31 -8.54 -6.39
N THR A 104 7.30 -8.06 -7.12
CA THR A 104 5.90 -8.20 -6.74
C THR A 104 5.46 -9.65 -6.60
N LYS A 105 6.06 -10.61 -7.33
CA LYS A 105 5.66 -12.02 -7.30
C LYS A 105 6.25 -12.83 -6.13
N GLU A 106 7.45 -12.48 -5.67
CA GLU A 106 8.11 -13.13 -4.53
C GLU A 106 7.34 -12.85 -3.22
N ASN A 107 6.78 -11.66 -3.05
CA ASN A 107 6.00 -11.30 -1.85
C ASN A 107 4.62 -11.99 -1.75
N TYR A 108 4.08 -12.56 -2.83
CA TYR A 108 2.83 -13.33 -2.79
C TYR A 108 3.05 -14.86 -2.71
N ARG A 109 4.29 -15.32 -2.87
CA ARG A 109 4.62 -16.76 -2.81
C ARG A 109 4.74 -17.31 -1.41
N THR A 110 4.77 -16.47 -0.37
CA THR A 110 4.87 -16.94 1.03
C THR A 110 3.56 -17.41 1.65
N ASP A 111 2.40 -17.18 1.02
CA ASP A 111 1.09 -17.50 1.60
C ASP A 111 0.28 -18.59 0.87
N THR A 112 0.91 -19.38 -0.03
CA THR A 112 0.21 -20.49 -0.73
C THR A 112 0.81 -21.89 -0.54
N GLU A 113 1.75 -22.06 0.38
CA GLU A 113 2.25 -23.39 0.79
C GLU A 113 1.97 -23.66 2.28
N LEU A 114 0.71 -23.95 2.61
CA LEU A 114 0.29 -24.72 3.79
C LEU A 114 -0.79 -25.73 3.40
#